data_AF-A0A953C5F2-F1
#
_entry.id   AF-A0A953C5F2-F1
#
_cell.length_a   1.000
_cell.length_b   1.000
_cell.length_c   1.000
_cell.angle_alpha   90.00
_cell.angle_beta   90.00
_cell.angle_gamma   90.00
#
_symmetry.space_group_name_H-M   'P 1'
#
loop_
_entity.id
_entity.type
_entity.pdbx_description
1 polymer ?
#
loop_
_entity_poly.entity_id
_entity_poly.type
_entity_poly.pdbx_seq_one_letter_code
_entity_poly.pdbx_strand_id
1 'polypeptide(L)'
;MADAPAPIDNEEFAALMRAVGPFEPAPRLAVGVSGGPDSLALALLAADWVHARHGSLNALIVDHGLRPEAGAEARLTRAWLHARGIQGEILRWEGAKPPSGIPAHARDARYRLLLERCQRLGIVHLLLGHHAFDQTETVLMRLFGGSGIEGLAGILPIRYTPLTRMVRPLLPIDPARLRATLTARGQAWLEDPTNADQAYTRARFRHALSAFPAATGIRDELTRLRASAVQATEGLDAAIDDSFARCCEIDRLGFAWVDEDALATVPEEIAWRLLARVLCGIGGTAWPAATSSVRALRGRILSRAGRPSGSLGRCRLLRRDRRLLICRERRHLPAAVAVEGGETVLWDGRFLVRIPPRRWLGGSRYRLMPAPQEVWRRPQAPVVEQALSRVPMEARVSLPVLMGESGAAILPQAMPPHGGQLKDASPPRLAIAFSPRRALKGTGRFLAVGQSRIMLWEEALPAVLAVGGDLAGSGAEQEEQREY
;
A
#
# COMPACT_ATOMS: atom_id res chain seq x y z
N MET A 1 -13.66 -4.08 -42.49
CA MET A 1 -13.12 -5.19 -41.67
C MET A 1 -12.22 -4.55 -40.65
N ALA A 2 -12.46 -4.75 -39.34
CA ALA A 2 -11.52 -4.27 -38.34
C ALA A 2 -10.25 -5.12 -38.44
N ASP A 3 -9.08 -4.50 -38.51
CA ASP A 3 -7.80 -5.21 -38.52
C ASP A 3 -7.68 -6.13 -37.31
N ALA A 4 -7.07 -7.30 -37.51
CA ALA A 4 -6.79 -8.22 -36.42
C ALA A 4 -5.93 -7.53 -35.34
N PRO A 5 -6.19 -7.78 -34.04
CA PRO A 5 -5.47 -7.11 -32.97
C PRO A 5 -3.98 -7.46 -33.03
N ALA A 6 -3.13 -6.44 -33.24
CA ALA A 6 -1.68 -6.63 -33.28
C ALA A 6 -1.12 -6.99 -31.89
N PRO A 7 -0.16 -7.93 -31.80
CA PRO A 7 0.62 -8.17 -30.58
C PRO A 7 1.29 -6.90 -30.04
N ILE A 8 1.69 -6.94 -28.77
CA ILE A 8 2.47 -5.88 -28.13
C ILE A 8 3.96 -6.24 -28.28
N ASP A 9 4.73 -5.33 -28.84
CA ASP A 9 6.18 -5.48 -28.95
C ASP A 9 6.92 -4.93 -27.72
N ASN A 10 8.24 -5.13 -27.70
CA ASN A 10 9.09 -4.74 -26.58
C ASN A 10 9.25 -3.21 -26.44
N GLU A 11 9.16 -2.46 -27.55
CA GLU A 11 9.31 -1.00 -27.54
C GLU A 11 8.05 -0.33 -26.98
N GLU A 12 6.88 -0.76 -27.44
CA GLU A 12 5.60 -0.33 -26.91
C GLU A 12 5.49 -0.66 -25.41
N PHE A 13 5.84 -1.89 -25.01
CA PHE A 13 5.81 -2.25 -23.60
C PHE A 13 6.82 -1.42 -22.77
N ALA A 14 7.99 -1.10 -23.31
CA ALA A 14 8.92 -0.20 -22.65
C ALA A 14 8.36 1.23 -22.50
N ALA A 15 7.55 1.72 -23.45
CA ALA A 15 6.83 2.99 -23.32
C ALA A 15 5.78 2.94 -22.21
N LEU A 16 5.01 1.85 -22.12
CA LEU A 16 4.04 1.63 -21.03
C LEU A 16 4.74 1.63 -19.66
N MET A 17 5.89 0.97 -19.56
CA MET A 17 6.70 0.96 -18.32
C MET A 17 7.24 2.36 -18.00
N ARG A 18 7.73 3.13 -18.98
CA ARG A 18 8.18 4.52 -18.73
C ARG A 18 7.09 5.39 -18.12
N ALA A 19 5.85 5.26 -18.59
CA ALA A 19 4.71 6.03 -18.07
C ALA A 19 4.37 5.73 -16.60
N VAL A 20 4.82 4.59 -16.07
CA VAL A 20 4.58 4.17 -14.68
C VAL A 20 5.87 4.07 -13.85
N GLY A 21 6.96 4.69 -14.34
CA GLY A 21 8.24 4.79 -13.66
C GLY A 21 8.25 5.79 -12.49
N PRO A 22 9.44 6.20 -12.01
CA PRO A 22 10.77 5.75 -12.43
C PRO A 22 11.08 4.32 -11.93
N PHE A 23 12.04 3.62 -12.53
CA PHE A 23 12.57 2.32 -12.09
C PHE A 23 14.08 2.40 -11.90
N GLU A 24 14.65 1.47 -11.13
CA GLU A 24 16.11 1.35 -10.99
C GLU A 24 16.76 0.93 -12.33
N PRO A 25 18.05 1.22 -12.56
CA PRO A 25 18.76 0.77 -13.75
C PRO A 25 18.69 -0.75 -13.96
N ALA A 26 18.86 -1.52 -12.87
CA ALA A 26 18.66 -2.97 -12.80
C ALA A 26 17.42 -3.27 -11.93
N PRO A 27 16.21 -3.23 -12.52
CA PRO A 27 14.97 -3.26 -11.75
C PRO A 27 14.69 -4.66 -11.19
N ARG A 28 14.31 -4.72 -9.91
CA ARG A 28 13.80 -5.94 -9.27
C ARG A 28 12.28 -5.84 -9.20
N LEU A 29 11.59 -6.70 -9.95
CA LEU A 29 10.13 -6.68 -10.09
C LEU A 29 9.48 -7.94 -9.53
N ALA A 30 8.27 -7.80 -9.02
CA ALA A 30 7.36 -8.90 -8.78
C ALA A 30 6.16 -8.77 -9.72
N VAL A 31 5.61 -9.88 -10.21
CA VAL A 31 4.39 -9.88 -11.03
C VAL A 31 3.37 -10.86 -10.45
N GLY A 32 2.14 -10.40 -10.23
CA GLY A 32 1.04 -11.27 -9.81
C GLY A 32 0.47 -12.04 -11.00
N VAL A 33 0.58 -13.37 -11.00
CA VAL A 33 0.16 -14.23 -12.11
C VAL A 33 -0.96 -15.16 -11.68
N SER A 34 -2.12 -15.08 -12.35
CA SER A 34 -3.26 -15.96 -12.08
C SER A 34 -3.32 -17.18 -13.01
N GLY A 35 -2.48 -17.22 -14.04
CA GLY A 35 -2.55 -18.22 -15.12
C GLY A 35 -3.50 -17.84 -16.26
N GLY A 36 -4.28 -16.78 -16.09
CA GLY A 36 -5.10 -16.20 -17.15
C GLY A 36 -4.28 -15.36 -18.14
N PRO A 37 -4.88 -15.03 -19.31
CA PRO A 37 -4.17 -14.44 -20.43
C PRO A 37 -3.49 -13.10 -20.08
N ASP A 38 -4.18 -12.21 -19.38
CA ASP A 38 -3.67 -10.87 -19.12
C ASP A 38 -2.43 -10.88 -18.21
N SER A 39 -2.46 -11.75 -17.20
CA SER A 39 -1.37 -11.88 -16.24
C SER A 39 -0.14 -12.61 -16.82
N LEU A 40 -0.36 -13.58 -17.71
CA LEU A 40 0.71 -14.26 -18.43
C LEU A 40 1.36 -13.33 -19.47
N ALA A 41 0.56 -12.58 -20.23
CA ALA A 41 1.08 -11.60 -21.19
C ALA A 41 1.95 -10.57 -20.48
N LEU A 42 1.48 -10.04 -19.34
CA LEU A 42 2.27 -9.14 -18.50
C LEU A 42 3.57 -9.78 -18.02
N ALA A 43 3.54 -11.03 -17.54
CA ALA A 43 4.73 -11.69 -17.03
C ALA A 43 5.80 -11.87 -18.12
N LEU A 44 5.40 -12.27 -19.34
CA LEU A 44 6.31 -12.45 -20.46
C LEU A 44 6.89 -11.12 -20.95
N LEU A 45 6.06 -10.10 -21.13
CA LEU A 45 6.52 -8.76 -21.54
C LEU A 45 7.43 -8.14 -20.47
N ALA A 46 7.10 -8.31 -19.19
CA ALA A 46 7.92 -7.82 -18.08
C ALA A 46 9.27 -8.55 -18.01
N ALA A 47 9.30 -9.86 -18.29
CA ALA A 47 10.53 -10.65 -18.31
C ALA A 47 11.52 -10.13 -19.36
N ASP A 48 11.04 -9.91 -20.59
CA ASP A 48 11.86 -9.34 -21.67
C ASP A 48 12.38 -7.94 -21.27
N TRP A 49 11.51 -7.12 -20.69
CA TRP A 49 11.84 -5.75 -20.31
C TRP A 49 12.89 -5.65 -19.20
N VAL A 50 12.83 -6.53 -18.18
CA VAL A 50 13.85 -6.57 -17.11
C VAL A 50 15.14 -7.21 -17.58
N HIS A 51 15.06 -8.23 -18.46
CA HIS A 51 16.24 -8.92 -18.98
C HIS A 51 17.11 -7.95 -19.79
N ALA A 52 16.49 -7.12 -20.64
CA ALA A 52 17.16 -6.05 -21.38
C ALA A 52 17.80 -4.97 -20.48
N ARG A 53 17.54 -5.00 -19.17
CA ARG A 53 18.04 -4.05 -18.16
C ARG A 53 18.88 -4.71 -17.07
N HIS A 54 19.27 -5.98 -17.24
CA HIS A 54 19.98 -6.75 -16.22
C HIS A 54 19.26 -6.79 -14.86
N GLY A 55 17.93 -6.70 -14.88
CA GLY A 55 17.07 -6.79 -13.71
C GLY A 55 16.59 -8.22 -13.43
N SER A 56 15.68 -8.35 -12.47
CA SER A 56 15.07 -9.64 -12.10
C SER A 56 13.55 -9.56 -12.02
N LEU A 57 12.88 -10.67 -12.34
CA LEU A 57 11.43 -10.81 -12.24
C LEU A 57 11.06 -12.04 -11.39
N ASN A 58 10.26 -11.81 -10.36
CA ASN A 58 9.68 -12.86 -9.52
C ASN A 58 8.18 -12.95 -9.76
N ALA A 59 7.72 -14.04 -10.36
CA ALA A 59 6.29 -14.29 -10.53
C ALA A 59 5.69 -14.86 -9.23
N LEU A 60 4.60 -14.24 -8.77
CA LEU A 60 3.88 -14.62 -7.56
C LEU A 60 2.49 -15.14 -7.96
N ILE A 61 2.23 -16.40 -7.68
CA ILE A 61 0.99 -17.11 -8.03
C ILE A 61 0.21 -17.35 -6.76
N VAL A 62 -1.05 -16.93 -6.68
CA VAL A 62 -1.86 -17.12 -5.48
C VAL A 62 -2.78 -18.32 -5.65
N ASP A 63 -2.57 -19.36 -4.84
CA ASP A 63 -3.52 -20.45 -4.66
C ASP A 63 -4.54 -20.04 -3.58
N HIS A 64 -5.76 -19.71 -4.02
CA HIS A 64 -6.82 -19.28 -3.13
C HIS A 64 -7.46 -20.45 -2.34
N GLY A 65 -7.30 -21.70 -2.80
CA GLY A 65 -7.87 -22.89 -2.17
C GLY A 65 -9.39 -22.85 -2.04
N LEU A 66 -10.08 -22.29 -3.04
CA LEU A 66 -11.55 -22.16 -3.06
C LEU A 66 -12.22 -23.22 -3.94
N ARG A 67 -11.49 -23.71 -4.93
CA ARG A 67 -11.90 -24.79 -5.83
C ARG A 67 -10.86 -25.91 -5.75
N PRO A 68 -11.24 -27.19 -5.89
CA PRO A 68 -10.30 -28.31 -5.90
C PRO A 68 -9.17 -28.16 -6.93
N GLU A 69 -9.46 -27.55 -8.07
CA GLU A 69 -8.54 -27.39 -9.21
C GLU A 69 -7.50 -26.29 -9.00
N ALA A 70 -7.73 -25.35 -8.07
CA ALA A 70 -6.91 -24.14 -7.89
C ALA A 70 -5.42 -24.46 -7.65
N GLY A 71 -5.13 -25.51 -6.87
CA GLY A 71 -3.77 -25.93 -6.62
C GLY A 71 -3.09 -26.53 -7.87
N ALA A 72 -3.84 -27.24 -8.73
CA ALA A 72 -3.32 -27.78 -9.98
C ALA A 72 -3.08 -26.68 -11.02
N GLU A 73 -4.01 -25.74 -11.15
CA GLU A 73 -3.89 -24.53 -11.98
C GLU A 73 -2.66 -23.68 -11.60
N ALA A 74 -2.41 -23.50 -10.29
CA ALA A 74 -1.23 -22.78 -9.80
C ALA A 74 0.09 -23.48 -10.14
N ARG A 75 0.15 -24.82 -10.02
CA ARG A 75 1.33 -25.60 -10.40
C ARG A 75 1.59 -25.58 -11.90
N LEU A 76 0.54 -25.66 -12.72
CA LEU A 76 0.64 -25.57 -14.17
C LEU A 76 1.15 -24.19 -14.61
N THR A 77 0.60 -23.13 -14.02
CA THR A 77 1.05 -21.74 -14.26
C THR A 77 2.54 -21.58 -13.93
N ARG A 78 2.98 -22.13 -12.78
CA ARG A 78 4.40 -22.11 -12.41
C ARG A 78 5.27 -22.86 -13.43
N ALA A 79 4.82 -24.01 -13.91
CA ALA A 79 5.55 -24.78 -14.92
C ALA A 79 5.70 -24.02 -16.24
N TRP A 80 4.64 -23.33 -16.70
CA TRP A 80 4.71 -22.48 -17.90
C TRP A 80 5.69 -21.32 -17.75
N LEU A 81 5.70 -20.65 -16.59
CA LEU A 81 6.64 -19.57 -16.31
C LEU A 81 8.08 -20.09 -16.25
N HIS A 82 8.30 -21.23 -15.61
CA HIS A 82 9.63 -21.87 -15.54
C HIS A 82 10.17 -22.24 -16.92
N ALA A 83 9.32 -22.77 -17.82
CA ALA A 83 9.69 -23.07 -19.21
C ALA A 83 10.11 -21.84 -20.01
N ARG A 84 9.78 -20.63 -19.52
CA ARG A 84 10.17 -19.33 -20.10
C ARG A 84 11.32 -18.67 -19.33
N GLY A 85 11.97 -19.37 -18.41
CA GLY A 85 13.06 -18.84 -17.58
C GLY A 85 12.61 -17.86 -16.49
N ILE A 86 11.31 -17.82 -16.16
CA ILE A 86 10.75 -16.92 -15.13
C ILE A 86 10.62 -17.68 -13.81
N GLN A 87 11.25 -17.16 -12.76
CA GLN A 87 11.10 -17.71 -11.41
C GLN A 87 9.66 -17.53 -10.92
N GLY A 88 9.02 -18.61 -10.48
CA GLY A 88 7.63 -18.60 -10.01
C GLY A 88 7.46 -19.19 -8.62
N GLU A 89 6.78 -18.46 -7.73
CA GLU A 89 6.46 -18.88 -6.37
C GLU A 89 4.95 -18.98 -6.17
N ILE A 90 4.50 -20.04 -5.50
CA ILE A 90 3.09 -20.23 -5.17
C ILE A 90 2.84 -19.82 -3.72
N LEU A 91 1.92 -18.87 -3.52
CA LEU A 91 1.49 -18.34 -2.24
C LEU A 91 0.10 -18.89 -1.92
N ARG A 92 -0.01 -19.70 -0.88
CA ARG A 92 -1.28 -20.31 -0.49
C ARG A 92 -2.04 -19.43 0.49
N TRP A 93 -3.34 -19.24 0.24
CA TRP A 93 -4.22 -18.68 1.25
C TRP A 93 -4.60 -19.75 2.27
N GLU A 94 -3.95 -19.74 3.42
CA GLU A 94 -4.23 -20.63 4.55
C GLU A 94 -5.35 -20.11 5.46
N GLY A 95 -5.94 -21.01 6.25
CA GLY A 95 -6.97 -20.70 7.25
C GLY A 95 -8.42 -20.84 6.75
N ALA A 96 -9.35 -20.73 7.71
CA ALA A 96 -10.79 -20.83 7.45
C ALA A 96 -11.26 -19.71 6.51
N LYS A 97 -12.07 -20.08 5.52
CA LYS A 97 -12.66 -19.15 4.57
C LYS A 97 -13.94 -18.57 5.17
N PRO A 98 -14.19 -17.25 5.04
CA PRO A 98 -15.40 -16.65 5.59
C PRO A 98 -16.64 -17.22 4.90
N PRO A 99 -17.77 -17.36 5.63
CA PRO A 99 -18.97 -18.00 5.12
C PRO A 99 -19.71 -17.16 4.06
N SER A 100 -19.41 -15.86 3.97
CA SER A 100 -20.02 -14.94 3.02
C SER A 100 -19.00 -13.95 2.47
N GLY A 101 -19.32 -13.29 1.35
CA GLY A 101 -18.44 -12.30 0.74
C GLY A 101 -17.13 -12.88 0.18
N ILE A 102 -17.11 -14.17 -0.16
CA ILE A 102 -15.91 -14.91 -0.61
C ILE A 102 -15.11 -14.15 -1.68
N PRO A 103 -15.72 -13.54 -2.73
CA PRO A 103 -14.94 -12.80 -3.74
C PRO A 103 -14.17 -11.59 -3.18
N ALA A 104 -14.78 -10.84 -2.25
CA ALA A 104 -14.13 -9.69 -1.62
C ALA A 104 -12.98 -10.15 -0.72
N HIS A 105 -13.21 -11.19 0.09
CA HIS A 105 -12.19 -11.77 0.97
C HIS A 105 -11.05 -12.43 0.19
N ALA A 106 -11.33 -13.11 -0.92
CA ALA A 106 -10.33 -13.67 -1.80
C ALA A 106 -9.45 -12.58 -2.43
N ARG A 107 -10.07 -11.46 -2.85
CA ARG A 107 -9.34 -10.30 -3.36
C ARG A 107 -8.42 -9.69 -2.30
N ASP A 108 -8.91 -9.54 -1.06
CA ASP A 108 -8.12 -9.01 0.05
C ASP A 108 -6.97 -9.95 0.44
N ALA A 109 -7.24 -11.26 0.53
CA ALA A 109 -6.23 -12.27 0.79
C ALA A 109 -5.15 -12.30 -0.29
N ARG A 110 -5.54 -12.19 -1.58
CA ARG A 110 -4.60 -12.09 -2.71
C ARG A 110 -3.67 -10.91 -2.55
N TYR A 111 -4.20 -9.71 -2.34
CA TYR A 111 -3.37 -8.51 -2.17
C TYR A 111 -2.46 -8.61 -0.94
N ARG A 112 -2.97 -9.15 0.17
CA ARG A 112 -2.18 -9.38 1.37
C ARG A 112 -0.99 -10.28 1.10
N LEU A 113 -1.20 -11.46 0.52
CA LEU A 113 -0.14 -12.43 0.21
C LEU A 113 0.91 -11.85 -0.74
N LEU A 114 0.47 -11.18 -1.81
CA LEU A 114 1.39 -10.55 -2.78
C LEU A 114 2.26 -9.47 -2.12
N LEU A 115 1.65 -8.58 -1.34
CA LEU A 115 2.37 -7.49 -0.67
C LEU A 115 3.31 -8.00 0.42
N GLU A 116 2.86 -8.94 1.26
CA GLU A 116 3.70 -9.58 2.28
C GLU A 116 4.91 -10.25 1.64
N ARG A 117 4.74 -10.94 0.51
CA ARG A 117 5.86 -11.58 -0.18
C ARG A 117 6.82 -10.57 -0.81
N CYS A 118 6.30 -9.51 -1.43
CA CYS A 118 7.14 -8.41 -1.94
C CYS A 118 8.01 -7.81 -0.83
N GLN A 119 7.44 -7.58 0.37
CA GLN A 119 8.19 -7.10 1.53
C GLN A 119 9.31 -8.05 1.94
N ARG A 120 9.03 -9.36 2.03
CA ARG A 120 10.05 -10.35 2.42
C ARG A 120 11.19 -10.47 1.40
N LEU A 121 10.91 -10.25 0.12
CA LEU A 121 11.92 -10.26 -0.95
C LEU A 121 12.65 -8.92 -1.12
N GLY A 122 12.21 -7.86 -0.43
CA GLY A 122 12.70 -6.49 -0.64
C GLY A 122 12.35 -5.92 -2.01
N ILE A 123 11.27 -6.40 -2.64
CA ILE A 123 10.82 -5.96 -3.95
C ILE A 123 9.78 -4.84 -3.79
N VAL A 124 10.06 -3.68 -4.39
CA VAL A 124 9.22 -2.49 -4.29
C VAL A 124 8.13 -2.45 -5.36
N HIS A 125 8.34 -3.10 -6.50
CA HIS A 125 7.47 -2.98 -7.68
C HIS A 125 6.64 -4.24 -7.89
N LEU A 126 5.34 -4.18 -7.60
CA LEU A 126 4.39 -5.26 -7.86
C LEU A 126 3.54 -4.96 -9.09
N LEU A 127 3.79 -5.66 -10.19
CA LEU A 127 3.06 -5.55 -11.45
C LEU A 127 1.78 -6.38 -11.42
N LEU A 128 0.69 -5.83 -11.96
CA LEU A 128 -0.63 -6.48 -12.05
C LEU A 128 -1.28 -6.26 -13.42
N GLY A 129 -1.79 -7.34 -14.02
CA GLY A 129 -2.35 -7.36 -15.38
C GLY A 129 -3.76 -6.79 -15.53
N HIS A 130 -4.03 -5.61 -14.98
CA HIS A 130 -5.31 -4.92 -15.27
C HIS A 130 -5.23 -4.19 -16.60
N HIS A 131 -6.29 -4.23 -17.39
CA HIS A 131 -6.33 -3.69 -18.76
C HIS A 131 -7.46 -2.67 -18.99
N ALA A 132 -7.62 -2.17 -20.22
CA ALA A 132 -8.59 -1.12 -20.55
C ALA A 132 -10.04 -1.55 -20.25
N PHE A 133 -10.40 -2.78 -20.58
CA PHE A 133 -11.75 -3.27 -20.29
C PHE A 133 -12.05 -3.37 -18.77
N ASP A 134 -11.04 -3.68 -17.93
CA ASP A 134 -11.21 -3.63 -16.46
C ASP A 134 -11.52 -2.22 -15.96
N GLN A 135 -11.01 -1.19 -16.64
CA GLN A 135 -11.33 0.20 -16.32
C GLN A 135 -12.79 0.48 -16.60
N THR A 136 -13.25 0.13 -17.80
CA THR A 136 -14.65 0.31 -18.21
C THR A 136 -15.61 -0.38 -17.24
N GLU A 137 -15.34 -1.66 -16.91
CA GLU A 137 -16.10 -2.39 -15.89
C GLU A 137 -16.13 -1.66 -14.55
N THR A 138 -14.96 -1.20 -14.09
CA THR A 138 -14.83 -0.55 -12.78
C THR A 138 -15.58 0.76 -12.73
N VAL A 139 -15.50 1.59 -13.78
CA VAL A 139 -16.21 2.88 -13.86
C VAL A 139 -17.72 2.64 -13.87
N LEU A 140 -18.20 1.70 -14.68
CA LEU A 140 -19.62 1.35 -14.73
C LEU A 140 -20.13 0.85 -13.37
N MET A 141 -19.42 -0.11 -12.76
CA MET A 141 -19.77 -0.62 -11.43
C MET A 141 -19.84 0.50 -10.38
N ARG A 142 -18.90 1.45 -10.43
CA ARG A 142 -18.84 2.56 -9.47
C ARG A 142 -19.93 3.60 -9.72
N LEU A 143 -20.30 3.84 -10.98
CA LEU A 143 -21.42 4.69 -11.34
C LEU A 143 -22.73 4.13 -10.77
N PHE A 144 -23.04 2.86 -11.03
CA PHE A 144 -24.23 2.20 -10.48
C PHE A 144 -24.17 2.04 -8.95
N GLY A 145 -22.97 1.97 -8.37
CA GLY A 145 -22.76 1.96 -6.93
C GLY A 145 -22.86 3.33 -6.25
N GLY A 146 -23.18 4.42 -6.98
CA GLY A 146 -23.29 5.76 -6.42
C GLY A 146 -21.95 6.35 -5.95
N SER A 147 -20.83 5.94 -6.56
CA SER A 147 -19.52 6.47 -6.22
C SER A 147 -19.38 7.93 -6.65
N GLY A 148 -18.72 8.74 -5.81
CA GLY A 148 -18.33 10.09 -6.18
C GLY A 148 -17.21 10.13 -7.23
N ILE A 149 -16.76 11.34 -7.56
CA ILE A 149 -15.80 11.60 -8.65
C ILE A 149 -14.46 10.83 -8.51
N GLU A 150 -13.93 10.71 -7.29
CA GLU A 150 -12.73 9.91 -7.00
C GLU A 150 -12.92 8.42 -7.35
N GLY A 151 -14.13 7.90 -7.17
CA GLY A 151 -14.49 6.56 -7.59
C GLY A 151 -14.57 6.47 -9.12
N LEU A 152 -15.17 7.44 -9.78
CA LEU A 152 -15.30 7.45 -11.23
C LEU A 152 -13.95 7.60 -11.97
N ALA A 153 -12.90 8.07 -11.29
CA ALA A 153 -11.53 8.08 -11.83
C ALA A 153 -10.97 6.67 -12.12
N GLY A 154 -11.64 5.61 -11.63
CA GLY A 154 -11.35 4.22 -11.98
C GLY A 154 -10.15 3.62 -11.23
N ILE A 155 -9.45 2.71 -11.89
CA ILE A 155 -8.25 2.04 -11.38
C ILE A 155 -7.04 2.93 -11.62
N LEU A 156 -6.26 3.22 -10.56
CA LEU A 156 -5.02 3.99 -10.69
C LEU A 156 -3.90 3.17 -11.35
N PRO A 157 -3.10 3.76 -12.27
CA PRO A 157 -1.91 3.11 -12.83
C PRO A 157 -0.90 2.69 -11.77
N ILE A 158 -0.70 3.54 -10.77
CA ILE A 158 0.16 3.26 -9.63
C ILE A 158 -0.65 3.43 -8.35
N ARG A 159 -0.62 2.42 -7.49
CA ARG A 159 -1.13 2.53 -6.12
C ARG A 159 -0.03 2.22 -5.13
N TYR A 160 0.28 3.21 -4.31
CA TYR A 160 1.31 3.16 -3.29
C TYR A 160 0.82 2.46 -2.02
N THR A 161 1.66 1.62 -1.44
CA THR A 161 1.54 0.97 -0.12
C THR A 161 2.86 1.15 0.64
N PRO A 162 2.89 1.14 1.98
CA PRO A 162 4.05 1.59 2.76
C PRO A 162 5.44 1.09 2.32
N LEU A 163 5.52 -0.11 1.74
CA LEU A 163 6.77 -0.70 1.27
C LEU A 163 6.78 -1.09 -0.22
N THR A 164 5.66 -0.94 -0.92
CA THR A 164 5.50 -1.47 -2.28
C THR A 164 4.59 -0.55 -3.07
N ARG A 165 4.86 -0.35 -4.36
CA ARG A 165 3.90 0.23 -5.29
C ARG A 165 3.33 -0.86 -6.19
N MET A 166 2.01 -0.86 -6.32
CA MET A 166 1.29 -1.72 -7.26
C MET A 166 1.17 -0.98 -8.60
N VAL A 167 1.74 -1.55 -9.64
CA VAL A 167 1.90 -0.96 -10.97
C VAL A 167 1.05 -1.73 -11.97
N ARG A 168 0.31 -1.01 -12.83
CA ARG A 168 -0.61 -1.59 -13.83
C ARG A 168 -0.30 -1.02 -15.21
N PRO A 169 0.77 -1.48 -15.87
CA PRO A 169 1.21 -0.89 -17.13
C PRO A 169 0.24 -1.17 -18.29
N LEU A 170 -0.59 -2.21 -18.18
CA LEU A 170 -1.52 -2.63 -19.25
C LEU A 170 -2.87 -1.90 -19.23
N LEU A 171 -3.12 -0.97 -18.30
CA LEU A 171 -4.41 -0.25 -18.23
C LEU A 171 -4.87 0.43 -19.54
N PRO A 172 -4.01 0.95 -20.43
CA PRO A 172 -4.46 1.51 -21.71
C PRO A 172 -4.67 0.45 -22.81
N ILE A 173 -4.35 -0.81 -22.54
CA ILE A 173 -4.29 -1.87 -23.56
C ILE A 173 -5.63 -2.63 -23.66
N ASP A 174 -6.05 -2.90 -24.88
CA ASP A 174 -7.20 -3.78 -25.13
C ASP A 174 -6.81 -5.26 -24.89
N PRO A 175 -7.60 -6.03 -24.11
CA PRO A 175 -7.30 -7.43 -23.82
C PRO A 175 -7.16 -8.33 -25.06
N ALA A 176 -7.78 -7.98 -26.19
CA ALA A 176 -7.61 -8.72 -27.44
C ALA A 176 -6.14 -8.73 -27.91
N ARG A 177 -5.40 -7.63 -27.69
CA ARG A 177 -3.97 -7.54 -28.01
C ARG A 177 -3.11 -8.39 -27.06
N LEU A 178 -3.54 -8.55 -25.80
CA LEU A 178 -2.87 -9.45 -24.84
C LEU A 178 -2.99 -10.90 -25.29
N ARG A 179 -4.17 -11.33 -25.75
CA ARG A 179 -4.36 -12.66 -26.34
C ARG A 179 -3.54 -12.84 -27.62
N ALA A 180 -3.54 -11.87 -28.52
CA ALA A 180 -2.70 -11.90 -29.72
C ALA A 180 -1.21 -12.03 -29.40
N THR A 181 -0.74 -11.36 -28.34
CA THR A 181 0.64 -11.47 -27.84
C THR A 181 0.96 -12.88 -27.36
N LEU A 182 0.05 -13.53 -26.63
CA LEU A 182 0.25 -14.91 -26.20
C LEU A 182 0.24 -15.89 -27.38
N THR A 183 -0.69 -15.72 -28.32
CA THR A 183 -0.76 -16.54 -29.54
C THR A 183 0.52 -16.41 -30.36
N ALA A 184 1.02 -15.20 -30.61
CA ALA A 184 2.26 -14.96 -31.33
C ALA A 184 3.48 -15.59 -30.63
N ARG A 185 3.43 -15.74 -29.30
CA ARG A 185 4.48 -16.38 -28.48
C ARG A 185 4.26 -17.88 -28.28
N GLY A 186 3.21 -18.49 -28.84
CA GLY A 186 2.86 -19.89 -28.62
C GLY A 186 2.59 -20.23 -27.15
N GLN A 187 2.06 -19.29 -26.36
CA GLN A 187 1.79 -19.47 -24.94
C GLN A 187 0.33 -19.83 -24.69
N ALA A 188 0.09 -20.98 -24.07
CA ALA A 188 -1.23 -21.37 -23.56
C ALA A 188 -1.59 -20.58 -22.28
N TRP A 189 -2.89 -20.47 -21.98
CA TRP A 189 -3.40 -19.84 -20.76
C TRP A 189 -4.60 -20.62 -20.20
N LEU A 190 -4.94 -20.34 -18.94
CA LEU A 190 -6.13 -20.86 -18.29
C LEU A 190 -7.32 -19.93 -18.52
N GLU A 191 -8.51 -20.52 -18.65
CA GLU A 191 -9.77 -19.79 -18.62
C GLU A 191 -10.50 -20.09 -17.31
N ASP A 192 -10.70 -19.07 -16.47
CA ASP A 192 -11.39 -19.21 -15.20
C ASP A 192 -12.91 -19.22 -15.43
N PRO A 193 -13.62 -20.33 -15.11
CA PRO A 193 -15.07 -20.43 -15.32
C PRO A 193 -15.88 -19.38 -14.55
N THR A 194 -15.36 -18.90 -13.42
CA THR A 194 -16.06 -17.90 -12.58
C THR A 194 -16.16 -16.54 -13.26
N ASN A 195 -15.33 -16.27 -14.28
CA ASN A 195 -15.42 -15.05 -15.09
C ASN A 195 -16.71 -14.94 -15.89
N ALA A 196 -17.38 -16.08 -16.16
CA ALA A 196 -18.64 -16.15 -16.89
C ALA A 196 -19.87 -16.25 -15.96
N ASP A 197 -19.66 -16.48 -14.66
CA ASP A 197 -20.74 -16.70 -13.70
C ASP A 197 -21.43 -15.40 -13.27
N GLN A 198 -22.65 -15.19 -13.78
CA GLN A 198 -23.48 -14.01 -13.50
C GLN A 198 -23.98 -13.91 -12.05
N ALA A 199 -23.76 -14.91 -11.20
CA ALA A 199 -23.94 -14.76 -9.76
C ALA A 199 -23.04 -13.64 -9.21
N TYR A 200 -21.89 -13.40 -9.83
CA TYR A 200 -20.95 -12.34 -9.45
C TYR A 200 -21.25 -11.01 -10.14
N THR A 201 -21.23 -9.93 -9.35
CA THR A 201 -21.52 -8.57 -9.83
C THR A 201 -20.67 -8.16 -11.02
N ARG A 202 -19.36 -8.46 -10.99
CA ARG A 202 -18.44 -8.08 -12.08
C ARG A 202 -18.75 -8.80 -13.39
N ALA A 203 -19.10 -10.09 -13.33
CA ALA A 203 -19.50 -10.85 -14.51
C ALA A 203 -20.81 -10.32 -15.12
N ARG A 204 -21.79 -9.91 -14.30
CA ARG A 204 -23.00 -9.24 -14.79
C ARG A 204 -22.71 -7.96 -15.54
N PHE A 205 -21.86 -7.08 -14.98
CA PHE A 205 -21.49 -5.82 -15.65
C PHE A 205 -20.68 -6.06 -16.93
N ARG A 206 -19.78 -7.05 -16.94
CA ARG A 206 -19.07 -7.50 -18.14
C ARG A 206 -20.05 -7.98 -19.22
N HIS A 207 -21.00 -8.84 -18.87
CA HIS A 207 -22.01 -9.32 -19.79
C HIS A 207 -22.89 -8.18 -20.33
N ALA A 208 -23.36 -7.29 -19.45
CA ALA A 208 -24.13 -6.11 -19.84
C ALA A 208 -23.35 -5.20 -20.81
N LEU A 209 -22.07 -4.92 -20.53
CA LEU A 209 -21.19 -4.15 -21.41
C LEU A 209 -21.02 -4.80 -22.79
N SER A 210 -20.88 -6.12 -22.84
CA SER A 210 -20.77 -6.86 -24.11
C SER A 210 -22.10 -6.94 -24.86
N ALA A 211 -23.24 -6.81 -24.19
CA ALA A 211 -24.56 -6.82 -24.80
C ALA A 211 -24.95 -5.47 -25.44
N PHE A 212 -24.32 -4.36 -25.02
CA PHE A 212 -24.53 -3.07 -25.67
C PHE A 212 -23.90 -3.09 -27.07
N PRO A 213 -24.66 -2.75 -28.14
CA PRO A 213 -24.10 -2.64 -29.47
C PRO A 213 -22.92 -1.67 -29.49
N ALA A 214 -21.83 -2.00 -30.17
CA ALA A 214 -20.67 -1.11 -30.28
C ALA A 214 -21.06 0.27 -30.82
N ALA A 215 -22.08 0.34 -31.69
CA ALA A 215 -22.66 1.57 -32.23
C ALA A 215 -23.23 2.53 -31.17
N THR A 216 -23.51 2.06 -29.94
CA THR A 216 -23.95 2.94 -28.84
C THR A 216 -22.84 3.85 -28.30
N GLY A 217 -21.57 3.54 -28.57
CA GLY A 217 -20.43 4.33 -28.08
C GLY A 217 -20.24 4.31 -26.55
N ILE A 218 -20.94 3.43 -25.83
CA ILE A 218 -20.96 3.44 -24.35
C ILE A 218 -19.56 3.30 -23.73
N ARG A 219 -18.67 2.52 -24.34
CA ARG A 219 -17.29 2.34 -23.88
C ARG A 219 -16.49 3.64 -23.99
N ASP A 220 -16.71 4.40 -25.05
CA ASP A 220 -16.04 5.69 -25.27
C ASP A 220 -16.56 6.74 -24.30
N GLU A 221 -17.87 6.74 -24.02
CA GLU A 221 -18.45 7.64 -23.01
C GLU A 221 -17.95 7.35 -21.60
N LEU A 222 -17.88 6.07 -21.20
CA LEU A 222 -17.29 5.70 -19.91
C LEU A 222 -15.81 6.09 -19.83
N THR A 223 -15.09 6.05 -20.95
CA THR A 223 -13.69 6.49 -21.02
C THR A 223 -13.58 8.01 -20.87
N ARG A 224 -14.44 8.80 -21.54
CA ARG A 224 -14.53 10.26 -21.38
C ARG A 224 -14.91 10.66 -19.95
N LEU A 225 -15.92 10.01 -19.38
CA LEU A 225 -16.34 10.21 -17.99
C LEU A 225 -15.18 9.97 -17.02
N ARG A 226 -14.44 8.86 -17.21
CA ARG A 226 -13.25 8.56 -16.40
C ARG A 226 -12.19 9.64 -16.54
N ALA A 227 -11.90 10.10 -17.75
CA ALA A 227 -10.89 11.14 -17.99
C ALA A 227 -11.26 12.45 -17.28
N SER A 228 -12.52 12.89 -17.39
CA SER A 228 -13.02 14.06 -16.65
C SER A 228 -12.95 13.85 -15.13
N ALA A 229 -13.30 12.65 -14.65
CA ALA A 229 -13.21 12.31 -13.23
C ALA A 229 -11.78 12.29 -12.69
N VAL A 230 -10.81 11.85 -13.49
CA VAL A 230 -9.38 11.93 -13.15
C VAL A 230 -8.96 13.40 -13.00
N GLN A 231 -9.24 14.25 -13.99
CA GLN A 231 -8.89 15.67 -13.95
C GLN A 231 -9.52 16.40 -12.75
N ALA A 232 -10.81 16.15 -12.49
CA ALA A 232 -11.50 16.71 -11.33
C ALA A 232 -10.91 16.21 -10.00
N THR A 233 -10.53 14.93 -9.92
CA THR A 233 -9.87 14.37 -8.74
C THR A 233 -8.51 14.98 -8.50
N GLU A 234 -7.71 15.21 -9.55
CA GLU A 234 -6.40 15.89 -9.46
C GLU A 234 -6.54 17.33 -8.95
N GLY A 235 -7.52 18.07 -9.46
CA GLY A 235 -7.81 19.43 -8.97
C GLY A 235 -8.26 19.45 -7.51
N LEU A 236 -9.12 18.51 -7.10
CA LEU A 236 -9.53 18.35 -5.70
C LEU A 236 -8.35 17.98 -4.81
N ASP A 237 -7.51 17.04 -5.24
CA ASP A 237 -6.32 16.61 -4.50
C ASP A 237 -5.36 17.78 -4.28
N ALA A 238 -5.12 18.60 -5.30
CA ALA A 238 -4.29 19.80 -5.18
C ALA A 238 -4.85 20.81 -4.17
N ALA A 239 -6.16 21.08 -4.20
CA ALA A 239 -6.82 21.98 -3.25
C ALA A 239 -6.80 21.44 -1.80
N ILE A 240 -6.94 20.12 -1.63
CA ILE A 240 -6.81 19.46 -0.34
C ILE A 240 -5.38 19.55 0.18
N ASP A 241 -4.38 19.33 -0.66
CA ASP A 241 -2.97 19.37 -0.28
C ASP A 241 -2.55 20.77 0.18
N ASP A 242 -2.97 21.79 -0.56
CA ASP A 242 -2.76 23.19 -0.23
C ASP A 242 -3.43 23.57 1.11
N SER A 243 -4.68 23.13 1.31
CA SER A 243 -5.40 23.34 2.56
C SER A 243 -4.78 22.56 3.73
N PHE A 244 -4.27 21.35 3.48
CA PHE A 244 -3.61 20.53 4.48
C PHE A 244 -2.34 21.21 4.99
N ALA A 245 -1.53 21.79 4.10
CA ALA A 245 -0.32 22.51 4.48
C ALA A 245 -0.58 23.73 5.39
N ARG A 246 -1.74 24.37 5.26
CA ARG A 246 -2.15 25.49 6.14
C ARG A 246 -2.80 25.05 7.44
N CYS A 247 -3.62 24.00 7.39
CA CYS A 247 -4.51 23.65 8.50
C CYS A 247 -3.97 22.55 9.40
N CYS A 248 -2.98 21.77 8.97
CA CYS A 248 -2.57 20.55 9.65
C CYS A 248 -1.07 20.51 9.96
N GLU A 249 -0.75 20.10 11.19
CA GLU A 249 0.61 19.71 11.59
C GLU A 249 0.60 18.22 11.92
N ILE A 250 1.38 17.43 11.18
CA ILE A 250 1.54 15.99 11.45
C ILE A 250 2.87 15.76 12.13
N ASP A 251 2.82 15.10 13.29
CA ASP A 251 4.02 14.70 13.98
C ASP A 251 4.47 13.31 13.49
N ARG A 252 5.79 13.12 13.37
CA ARG A 252 6.44 11.83 13.08
C ARG A 252 6.05 10.70 14.03
N LEU A 253 5.50 11.04 15.20
CA LEU A 253 4.97 10.11 16.19
C LEU A 253 3.52 9.68 15.90
N GLY A 254 2.97 10.02 14.74
CA GLY A 254 1.69 9.48 14.26
C GLY A 254 0.46 10.09 14.93
N PHE A 255 0.52 11.38 15.26
CA PHE A 255 -0.62 12.21 15.65
C PHE A 255 -0.64 13.51 14.83
N ALA A 256 -1.77 14.21 14.86
CA ALA A 256 -1.98 15.43 14.09
C ALA A 256 -2.60 16.53 14.96
N TRP A 257 -2.25 17.77 14.66
CA TRP A 257 -2.98 18.96 15.09
C TRP A 257 -3.70 19.56 13.88
N VAL A 258 -4.95 19.97 14.08
CA VAL A 258 -5.71 20.72 13.08
C VAL A 258 -6.05 22.09 13.67
N ASP A 259 -5.65 23.15 12.99
CA ASP A 259 -6.04 24.52 13.34
C ASP A 259 -7.50 24.75 12.94
N GLU A 260 -8.34 25.07 13.93
CA GLU A 260 -9.78 25.18 13.70
C GLU A 260 -10.16 26.47 12.96
N ASP A 261 -9.37 27.53 13.09
CA ASP A 261 -9.62 28.80 12.41
C ASP A 261 -9.20 28.73 10.96
N ALA A 262 -8.02 28.17 10.69
CA ALA A 262 -7.58 27.90 9.33
C ALA A 262 -8.60 26.98 8.62
N LEU A 263 -9.04 25.91 9.29
CA LEU A 263 -10.06 25.00 8.73
C LEU A 263 -11.39 25.69 8.46
N ALA A 264 -11.79 26.68 9.26
CA ALA A 264 -13.03 27.44 9.05
C ALA A 264 -13.02 28.26 7.76
N THR A 265 -11.84 28.63 7.25
CA THR A 265 -11.69 29.34 5.96
C THR A 265 -11.72 28.42 4.74
N VAL A 266 -11.61 27.10 4.94
CA VAL A 266 -11.53 26.13 3.85
C VAL A 266 -12.95 25.81 3.32
N PRO A 267 -13.15 25.79 1.99
CA PRO A 267 -14.43 25.38 1.40
C PRO A 267 -14.88 24.01 1.91
N GLU A 268 -16.19 23.84 2.14
CA GLU A 268 -16.74 22.66 2.80
C GLU A 268 -16.26 21.34 2.19
N GLU A 269 -16.32 21.24 0.86
CA GLU A 269 -15.97 20.03 0.13
C GLU A 269 -14.49 19.64 0.30
N ILE A 270 -13.61 20.62 0.45
CA ILE A 270 -12.19 20.41 0.70
C ILE A 270 -11.94 20.07 2.17
N ALA A 271 -12.60 20.79 3.09
CA ALA A 271 -12.41 20.65 4.53
C ALA A 271 -12.75 19.24 5.05
N TRP A 272 -13.89 18.68 4.63
CA TRP A 272 -14.25 17.33 5.10
C TRP A 272 -13.35 16.25 4.49
N ARG A 273 -12.90 16.40 3.24
CA ARG A 273 -11.96 15.46 2.59
C ARG A 273 -10.59 15.49 3.24
N LEU A 274 -10.11 16.68 3.59
CA LEU A 274 -8.90 16.89 4.38
C LEU A 274 -9.01 16.13 5.72
N LEU A 275 -10.10 16.33 6.47
CA LEU A 275 -10.32 15.61 7.73
C LEU A 275 -10.38 14.09 7.53
N ALA A 276 -11.06 13.61 6.49
CA ALA A 276 -11.13 12.19 6.17
C ALA A 276 -9.74 11.60 5.90
N ARG A 277 -8.87 12.34 5.20
CA ARG A 277 -7.49 11.96 4.90
C ARG A 277 -6.63 11.88 6.16
N VAL A 278 -6.70 12.90 7.02
CA VAL A 278 -6.00 12.93 8.31
C VAL A 278 -6.46 11.77 9.20
N LEU A 279 -7.77 11.57 9.37
CA LEU A 279 -8.34 10.48 10.16
C LEU A 279 -7.91 9.11 9.63
N CYS A 280 -7.93 8.91 8.32
CA CYS A 280 -7.53 7.63 7.71
C CYS A 280 -6.05 7.33 7.93
N GLY A 281 -5.17 8.34 7.78
CA GLY A 281 -3.74 8.20 8.02
C GLY A 281 -3.40 7.96 9.49
N ILE A 282 -3.91 8.80 10.40
CA ILE A 282 -3.67 8.68 11.84
C ILE A 282 -4.35 7.45 12.46
N GLY A 283 -5.48 7.00 11.88
CA GLY A 283 -6.19 5.79 12.30
C GLY A 283 -5.61 4.48 11.75
N GLY A 284 -4.69 4.57 10.79
CA GLY A 284 -4.06 3.39 10.16
C GLY A 284 -5.03 2.55 9.33
N THR A 285 -6.15 3.13 8.88
CA THR A 285 -7.19 2.39 8.16
C THR A 285 -6.92 2.36 6.65
N ALA A 286 -7.41 1.32 5.98
CA ALA A 286 -7.36 1.26 4.52
C ALA A 286 -8.42 2.14 3.84
N TRP A 287 -9.50 2.45 4.57
CA TRP A 287 -10.67 3.18 4.10
C TRP A 287 -10.99 4.35 5.05
N PRO A 288 -11.43 5.49 4.51
CA PRO A 288 -11.85 6.63 5.34
C PRO A 288 -13.12 6.28 6.13
N ALA A 289 -13.36 7.04 7.20
CA ALA A 289 -14.64 6.99 7.90
C ALA A 289 -15.79 7.46 6.98
N ALA A 290 -17.03 7.09 7.32
CA ALA A 290 -18.21 7.47 6.55
C ALA A 290 -18.30 8.99 6.37
N THR A 291 -18.61 9.44 5.15
CA THR A 291 -18.66 10.87 4.77
C THR A 291 -19.58 11.67 5.68
N SER A 292 -20.75 11.13 6.04
CA SER A 292 -21.70 11.76 6.96
C SER A 292 -21.07 12.03 8.33
N SER A 293 -20.34 11.05 8.89
CA SER A 293 -19.66 11.19 10.17
C SER A 293 -18.53 12.22 10.13
N VAL A 294 -17.79 12.30 9.02
CA VAL A 294 -16.72 13.31 8.87
C VAL A 294 -17.29 14.71 8.68
N ARG A 295 -18.37 14.87 7.91
CA ARG A 295 -19.09 16.14 7.78
C ARG A 295 -19.70 16.59 9.11
N ALA A 296 -20.29 15.67 9.89
CA ALA A 296 -20.77 15.95 11.23
C ALA A 296 -19.64 16.35 12.19
N LEU A 297 -18.46 15.73 12.08
CA LEU A 297 -17.27 16.17 12.81
C LEU A 297 -16.90 17.62 12.44
N ARG A 298 -16.82 17.97 11.15
CA ARG A 298 -16.57 19.35 10.70
C ARG A 298 -17.57 20.31 11.34
N GLY A 299 -18.87 20.01 11.28
CA GLY A 299 -19.91 20.85 11.90
C GLY A 299 -19.68 21.10 13.38
N ARG A 300 -19.29 20.06 14.14
CA ARG A 300 -18.92 20.20 15.57
C ARG A 300 -17.63 20.98 15.80
N ILE A 301 -16.67 20.91 14.88
CA ILE A 301 -15.46 21.72 14.94
C ILE A 301 -15.85 23.20 14.81
N LEU A 302 -16.58 23.55 13.75
CA LEU A 302 -16.94 24.93 13.41
C LEU A 302 -17.93 25.57 14.39
N SER A 303 -18.88 24.80 14.93
CA SER A 303 -19.86 25.34 15.90
C SER A 303 -19.21 25.75 17.22
N ARG A 304 -17.98 25.29 17.49
CA ARG A 304 -17.26 25.48 18.77
C ARG A 304 -18.05 25.06 20.01
N ALA A 305 -19.18 24.37 19.83
CA ALA A 305 -20.07 23.97 20.91
C ALA A 305 -19.51 22.73 21.62
N GLY A 306 -19.21 22.87 22.90
CA GLY A 306 -18.66 21.81 23.74
C GLY A 306 -17.20 21.45 23.43
N ARG A 307 -16.66 20.51 24.22
CA ARG A 307 -15.39 19.85 23.90
C ARG A 307 -15.69 18.75 22.88
N PRO A 308 -15.21 18.81 21.63
CA PRO A 308 -15.26 17.68 20.72
C PRO A 308 -14.27 16.63 21.23
N SER A 309 -14.69 15.92 22.28
CA SER A 309 -14.08 14.69 22.74
C SER A 309 -14.89 13.56 22.14
N GLY A 310 -14.24 12.70 21.37
CA GLY A 310 -14.92 11.56 20.75
C GLY A 310 -13.96 10.66 20.00
N SER A 311 -14.50 9.59 19.42
CA SER A 311 -13.76 8.74 18.51
C SER A 311 -14.39 8.74 17.12
N LEU A 312 -13.54 8.74 16.10
CA LEU A 312 -13.95 8.57 14.70
C LEU A 312 -12.79 7.95 13.92
N GLY A 313 -13.07 6.94 13.10
CA GLY A 313 -12.07 6.35 12.21
C GLY A 313 -10.82 5.88 12.95
N ARG A 314 -10.97 5.18 14.08
CA ARG A 314 -9.86 4.71 14.94
C ARG A 314 -9.02 5.83 15.56
N CYS A 315 -9.48 7.07 15.51
CA CYS A 315 -8.83 8.21 16.14
C CYS A 315 -9.64 8.69 17.34
N ARG A 316 -8.93 9.16 18.37
CA ARG A 316 -9.45 10.00 19.44
C ARG A 316 -9.26 11.46 19.03
N LEU A 317 -10.29 12.26 19.27
CA LEU A 317 -10.35 13.67 18.94
C LEU A 317 -10.42 14.46 20.24
N LEU A 318 -9.54 15.44 20.42
CA LEU A 318 -9.52 16.29 21.61
C LEU A 318 -9.22 17.74 21.22
N ARG A 319 -10.16 18.64 21.49
CA ARG A 319 -9.89 20.09 21.38
C ARG A 319 -9.03 20.55 22.53
N ARG A 320 -7.97 21.29 22.21
CA ARG A 320 -7.16 22.07 23.15
C ARG A 320 -7.01 23.47 22.58
N ASP A 321 -7.53 24.44 23.31
CA ASP A 321 -7.64 25.83 22.85
C ASP A 321 -8.36 25.91 21.49
N ARG A 322 -7.69 26.43 20.46
CA ARG A 322 -8.20 26.58 19.08
C ARG A 322 -7.67 25.52 18.11
N ARG A 323 -7.14 24.40 18.65
CA ARG A 323 -6.59 23.30 17.87
C ARG A 323 -7.24 21.97 18.24
N LEU A 324 -7.45 21.12 17.25
CA LEU A 324 -7.95 19.77 17.44
C LEU A 324 -6.79 18.78 17.36
N LEU A 325 -6.52 18.06 18.45
CA LEU A 325 -5.65 16.90 18.47
C LEU A 325 -6.38 15.70 17.88
N ILE A 326 -5.77 15.06 16.89
CA ILE A 326 -6.19 13.77 16.33
C ILE A 326 -5.06 12.78 16.60
N CYS A 327 -5.34 11.76 17.42
CA CYS A 327 -4.37 10.70 17.72
C CYS A 327 -5.05 9.33 17.69
N ARG A 328 -4.30 8.25 17.50
CA ARG A 328 -4.88 6.90 17.46
C ARG A 328 -5.46 6.51 18.82
N GLU A 329 -6.68 5.97 18.83
CA GLU A 329 -7.29 5.46 20.06
C GLU A 329 -6.70 4.11 20.51
N ARG A 330 -6.80 3.80 21.81
CA ARG A 330 -6.27 2.55 22.39
C ARG A 330 -7.01 1.30 21.91
N ARG A 331 -8.29 1.43 21.52
CA ARG A 331 -9.11 0.30 21.10
C ARG A 331 -8.56 -0.32 19.82
N HIS A 332 -8.60 -1.65 19.74
CA HIS A 332 -8.16 -2.40 18.57
C HIS A 332 -6.71 -2.11 18.15
N LEU A 333 -5.84 -1.73 19.08
CA LEU A 333 -4.40 -1.79 18.83
C LEU A 333 -3.99 -3.27 18.74
N PRO A 334 -2.97 -3.60 17.90
CA PRO A 334 -2.48 -4.97 17.79
C PRO A 334 -2.02 -5.51 19.14
N ALA A 335 -2.23 -6.81 19.35
CA ALA A 335 -1.53 -7.54 20.40
C ALA A 335 -0.01 -7.51 20.15
N ALA A 336 0.77 -7.95 21.13
CA ALA A 336 2.22 -8.07 20.96
C ALA A 336 2.55 -9.01 19.79
N VAL A 337 3.32 -8.51 18.83
CA VAL A 337 3.79 -9.28 17.66
C VAL A 337 5.22 -9.70 17.92
N ALA A 338 5.51 -11.00 17.80
CA ALA A 338 6.88 -11.49 17.82
C ALA A 338 7.61 -11.04 16.55
N VAL A 339 8.80 -10.47 16.71
CA VAL A 339 9.64 -10.01 15.61
C VAL A 339 11.09 -10.41 15.86
N GLU A 340 11.81 -10.71 14.78
CA GLU A 340 13.21 -11.13 14.84
C GLU A 340 14.15 -10.04 14.30
N GLY A 341 15.44 -10.15 14.63
CA GLY A 341 16.47 -9.26 14.09
C GLY A 341 16.50 -9.27 12.56
N GLY A 342 16.54 -8.08 11.95
CA GLY A 342 16.56 -7.91 10.49
C GLY A 342 15.16 -7.79 9.86
N GLU A 343 14.10 -8.11 10.60
CA GLU A 343 12.74 -8.00 10.07
C GLU A 343 12.29 -6.54 9.88
N THR A 344 11.43 -6.33 8.89
CA THR A 344 10.72 -5.07 8.68
C THR A 344 9.22 -5.31 8.72
N VAL A 345 8.51 -4.62 9.62
CA VAL A 345 7.10 -4.86 9.93
C VAL A 345 6.30 -3.57 9.84
N LEU A 346 5.13 -3.61 9.19
CA LEU A 346 4.14 -2.52 9.25
C LEU A 346 3.19 -2.72 10.44
N TRP A 347 3.45 -2.02 11.52
CA TRP A 347 2.72 -2.13 12.78
C TRP A 347 1.49 -1.19 12.84
N ASP A 348 0.34 -1.75 13.23
CA ASP A 348 -0.99 -1.10 13.28
C ASP A 348 -1.42 -0.36 12.00
N GLY A 349 -0.76 -0.63 10.86
CA GLY A 349 -0.99 0.10 9.61
C GLY A 349 -0.46 1.55 9.59
N ARG A 350 0.38 1.93 10.56
CA ARG A 350 0.88 3.30 10.74
C ARG A 350 2.39 3.40 10.83
N PHE A 351 3.05 2.41 11.41
CA PHE A 351 4.48 2.50 11.68
C PHE A 351 5.24 1.41 10.95
N LEU A 352 6.17 1.80 10.10
CA LEU A 352 7.16 0.90 9.55
C LEU A 352 8.29 0.74 10.57
N VAL A 353 8.50 -0.47 11.05
CA VAL A 353 9.47 -0.80 12.10
C VAL A 353 10.50 -1.76 11.53
N ARG A 354 11.77 -1.35 11.49
CA ARG A 354 12.91 -2.19 11.07
C ARG A 354 13.75 -2.58 12.28
N ILE A 355 13.78 -3.86 12.57
CA ILE A 355 14.52 -4.42 13.69
C ILE A 355 15.99 -4.59 13.29
N PRO A 356 16.96 -4.11 14.10
CA PRO A 356 18.37 -4.33 13.83
C PRO A 356 18.69 -5.84 13.74
N PRO A 357 19.54 -6.27 12.79
CA PRO A 357 19.90 -7.68 12.65
C PRO A 357 20.82 -8.18 13.78
N ARG A 358 21.51 -7.28 14.49
CA ARG A 358 22.37 -7.62 15.62
C ARG A 358 21.55 -7.90 16.87
N ARG A 359 22.07 -8.77 17.74
CA ARG A 359 21.50 -9.01 19.07
C ARG A 359 21.42 -7.69 19.83
N TRP A 360 20.23 -7.39 20.34
CA TRP A 360 19.93 -6.18 21.10
C TRP A 360 19.07 -6.57 22.30
N LEU A 361 19.14 -5.83 23.39
CA LEU A 361 18.39 -6.13 24.63
C LEU A 361 18.59 -7.57 25.17
N GLY A 362 19.73 -8.20 24.86
CA GLY A 362 20.08 -9.55 25.33
C GLY A 362 19.65 -10.70 24.41
N GLY A 363 19.03 -10.46 23.26
CA GLY A 363 18.56 -11.52 22.36
C GLY A 363 18.44 -11.10 20.89
N SER A 364 17.90 -12.00 20.05
CA SER A 364 17.56 -11.73 18.64
C SER A 364 16.04 -11.73 18.38
N ARG A 365 15.25 -12.00 19.43
CA ARG A 365 13.79 -12.01 19.40
C ARG A 365 13.23 -10.90 20.27
N TYR A 366 12.19 -10.26 19.77
CA TYR A 366 11.57 -9.13 20.41
C TYR A 366 10.05 -9.22 20.29
N ARG A 367 9.37 -8.41 21.09
CA ARG A 367 7.93 -8.20 20.98
C ARG A 367 7.65 -6.74 20.65
N LEU A 368 6.97 -6.51 19.53
CA LEU A 368 6.50 -5.20 19.11
C LEU A 368 5.06 -5.01 19.60
N MET A 369 4.84 -4.01 20.44
CA MET A 369 3.56 -3.84 21.14
C MET A 369 3.25 -2.36 21.42
N PRO A 370 2.00 -2.02 21.77
CA PRO A 370 1.69 -0.69 22.26
C PRO A 370 2.45 -0.38 23.55
N ALA A 371 2.88 0.87 23.72
CA ALA A 371 3.57 1.29 24.92
C ALA A 371 2.76 1.01 26.21
N PRO A 372 3.28 0.17 27.13
CA PRO A 372 2.68 -0.05 28.45
C PRO A 372 2.57 1.26 29.24
N GLN A 373 1.64 1.34 30.20
CA GLN A 373 1.53 2.54 31.05
C GLN A 373 2.79 2.74 31.90
N GLU A 374 3.41 1.63 32.30
CA GLU A 374 4.58 1.55 33.17
C GLU A 374 5.82 2.18 32.53
N VAL A 375 5.93 2.11 31.20
CA VAL A 375 7.03 2.73 30.45
C VAL A 375 7.02 4.26 30.60
N TRP A 376 5.84 4.85 30.81
CA TRP A 376 5.69 6.30 31.02
C TRP A 376 5.90 6.73 32.48
N ARG A 377 5.97 5.79 33.43
CA ARG A 377 6.11 6.07 34.88
C ARG A 377 7.55 5.97 35.37
N ARG A 378 8.46 5.36 34.61
CA ARG A 378 9.88 5.23 34.98
C ARG A 378 10.65 6.52 34.67
N PRO A 379 11.68 6.89 35.46
CA PRO A 379 12.57 7.98 35.10
C PRO A 379 13.26 7.59 33.79
N GLN A 380 12.91 8.31 32.74
CA GLN A 380 13.56 8.17 31.45
C GLN A 380 14.86 8.97 31.48
N ALA A 381 15.83 8.66 30.61
CA ALA A 381 16.99 9.52 30.45
C ALA A 381 16.52 10.97 30.17
N PRO A 382 17.19 12.03 30.66
CA PRO A 382 16.72 13.41 30.53
C PRO A 382 16.37 13.81 29.08
N VAL A 383 17.11 13.27 28.10
CA VAL A 383 16.87 13.47 26.67
C VAL A 383 15.51 12.89 26.22
N VAL A 384 15.13 11.72 26.73
CA VAL A 384 13.84 11.09 26.45
C VAL A 384 12.72 11.85 27.15
N GLU A 385 12.92 12.30 28.38
CA GLU A 385 11.93 13.11 29.11
C GLU A 385 11.63 14.42 28.39
N GLN A 386 12.67 15.12 27.92
CA GLN A 386 12.54 16.32 27.11
C GLN A 386 11.81 16.04 25.78
N ALA A 387 12.16 14.96 25.07
CA ALA A 387 11.49 14.57 23.83
C ALA A 387 10.00 14.25 24.05
N LEU A 388 9.67 13.58 25.16
CA LEU A 388 8.30 13.18 25.49
C LEU A 388 7.45 14.32 26.03
N SER A 389 8.05 15.34 26.66
CA SER A 389 7.32 16.51 27.18
C SER A 389 6.44 17.20 26.14
N ARG A 390 6.86 17.15 24.87
CA ARG A 390 6.16 17.74 23.71
C ARG A 390 5.06 16.84 23.14
N VAL A 391 5.01 15.58 23.55
CA VAL A 391 4.06 14.58 23.03
C VAL A 391 2.81 14.53 23.90
N PRO A 392 1.60 14.77 23.35
CA PRO A 392 0.36 14.65 24.09
C PRO A 392 0.20 13.26 24.72
N MET A 393 -0.21 13.20 25.99
CA MET A 393 -0.36 11.94 26.74
C MET A 393 -1.26 10.93 26.01
N GLU A 394 -2.28 11.41 25.32
CA GLU A 394 -3.25 10.62 24.55
C GLU A 394 -2.64 9.99 23.30
N ALA A 395 -1.59 10.59 22.72
CA ALA A 395 -0.88 10.02 21.58
C ALA A 395 0.10 8.91 22.02
N ARG A 396 0.69 9.06 23.21
CA ARG A 396 1.71 8.15 23.76
C ARG A 396 1.26 6.70 23.83
N VAL A 397 -0.01 6.44 24.20
CA VAL A 397 -0.56 5.08 24.36
C VAL A 397 -0.59 4.26 23.06
N SER A 398 -0.47 4.93 21.91
CA SER A 398 -0.54 4.33 20.59
C SER A 398 0.83 4.16 19.93
N LEU A 399 1.90 4.49 20.63
CA LEU A 399 3.26 4.41 20.11
C LEU A 399 3.78 2.98 20.17
N PRO A 400 4.49 2.51 19.13
CA PRO A 400 5.15 1.21 19.15
C PRO A 400 6.32 1.22 20.12
N VAL A 401 6.41 0.16 20.92
CA VAL A 401 7.54 -0.15 21.80
C VAL A 401 8.09 -1.51 21.42
N LEU A 402 9.42 -1.61 21.35
CA LEU A 402 10.11 -2.88 21.20
C LEU A 402 10.53 -3.39 22.59
N MET A 403 10.07 -4.58 22.94
CA MET A 403 10.39 -5.23 24.22
C MET A 403 11.31 -6.43 23.98
N GLY A 404 12.46 -6.45 24.65
CA GLY A 404 13.36 -7.60 24.67
C GLY A 404 12.92 -8.69 25.64
N GLU A 405 13.57 -9.84 25.59
CA GLU A 405 13.29 -11.00 26.45
C GLU A 405 13.49 -10.70 27.94
N SER A 406 14.44 -9.81 28.26
CA SER A 406 14.73 -9.31 29.61
C SER A 406 13.66 -8.39 30.20
N GLY A 407 12.60 -8.06 29.43
CA GLY A 407 11.58 -7.09 29.82
C GLY A 407 12.00 -5.63 29.65
N ALA A 408 13.22 -5.37 29.17
CA ALA A 408 13.65 -4.05 28.75
C ALA A 408 12.79 -3.56 27.56
N ALA A 409 12.26 -2.35 27.67
CA ALA A 409 11.40 -1.74 26.68
C ALA A 409 12.09 -0.50 26.11
N ILE A 410 12.17 -0.41 24.78
CA ILE A 410 12.71 0.76 24.11
C ILE A 410 11.59 1.50 23.42
N LEU A 411 11.50 2.79 23.76
CA LEU A 411 10.71 3.81 23.06
C LEU A 411 11.57 4.36 21.93
N PRO A 412 11.44 3.83 20.70
CA PRO A 412 12.43 4.10 19.65
C PRO A 412 12.37 5.54 19.17
N GLN A 413 11.24 6.19 19.45
CA GLN A 413 10.91 7.56 19.09
C GLN A 413 11.57 8.63 19.98
N ALA A 414 12.08 8.23 21.16
CA ALA A 414 12.75 9.11 22.11
C ALA A 414 14.28 9.07 22.04
N MET A 415 14.85 8.26 21.14
CA MET A 415 16.28 8.25 20.87
C MET A 415 16.63 9.51 20.05
N PRO A 416 17.56 10.37 20.51
CA PRO A 416 17.96 11.55 19.75
C PRO A 416 18.59 11.12 18.41
N PRO A 417 18.32 11.85 17.32
CA PRO A 417 18.90 11.54 16.02
C PRO A 417 20.42 11.75 15.96
N HIS A 418 20.98 12.60 16.83
CA HIS A 418 22.42 12.82 16.94
C HIS A 418 22.81 13.08 18.40
N GLY A 419 23.88 12.42 18.87
CA GLY A 419 24.70 12.90 19.98
C GLY A 419 24.27 12.52 21.38
N GLY A 420 24.71 11.36 21.84
CA GLY A 420 24.88 11.02 23.25
C GLY A 420 25.75 9.77 23.32
N GLN A 421 27.02 9.93 23.70
CA GLN A 421 28.08 8.92 23.59
C GLN A 421 27.65 7.52 24.09
N LEU A 422 27.42 6.62 23.15
CA LEU A 422 27.62 5.19 23.37
C LEU A 422 29.05 4.92 22.91
N LYS A 423 29.94 4.73 23.88
CA LYS A 423 31.31 4.24 23.65
C LYS A 423 31.20 2.83 23.08
N ASP A 424 31.27 2.76 21.75
CA ASP A 424 31.67 1.63 20.90
C ASP A 424 30.74 1.52 19.67
N ALA A 425 31.37 1.66 18.50
CA ALA A 425 30.92 1.29 17.16
C ALA A 425 29.41 1.44 16.85
N SER A 426 29.05 2.55 16.18
CA SER A 426 27.74 2.86 15.58
C SER A 426 26.91 1.62 15.20
N PRO A 427 25.92 1.20 16.00
CA PRO A 427 25.08 0.06 15.67
C PRO A 427 23.98 0.49 14.68
N PRO A 428 23.50 -0.42 13.80
CA PRO A 428 22.36 -0.14 12.93
C PRO A 428 21.14 0.22 13.79
N ARG A 429 20.68 1.47 13.67
CA ARG A 429 19.65 2.05 14.53
C ARG A 429 18.29 1.41 14.22
N LEU A 430 17.58 0.93 15.25
CA LEU A 430 16.14 0.62 15.16
C LEU A 430 15.44 1.80 14.50
N ALA A 431 14.83 1.56 13.33
CA ALA A 431 14.17 2.61 12.57
C ALA A 431 12.66 2.44 12.67
N ILE A 432 11.99 3.47 13.20
CA ILE A 432 10.54 3.56 13.22
C ILE A 432 10.13 4.80 12.45
N ALA A 433 9.41 4.61 11.35
CA ALA A 433 8.87 5.69 10.54
C ALA A 433 7.34 5.63 10.56
N PHE A 434 6.70 6.76 10.83
CA PHE A 434 5.27 6.89 10.57
C PHE A 434 5.05 6.88 9.05
N SER A 435 4.41 5.80 8.58
CA SER A 435 4.15 5.49 7.18
C SER A 435 2.73 4.92 7.07
N PRO A 436 1.69 5.77 7.09
CA PRO A 436 0.30 5.34 7.06
C PRO A 436 -0.04 4.57 5.77
N ARG A 437 -1.00 3.64 5.86
CA ARG A 437 -1.48 2.85 4.70
C ARG A 437 -1.99 3.67 3.53
N ARG A 438 -2.56 4.87 3.79
CA ARG A 438 -2.89 5.86 2.78
C ARG A 438 -2.00 7.08 2.97
N ALA A 439 -1.52 7.63 1.85
CA ALA A 439 -0.80 8.89 1.85
C ALA A 439 -1.68 10.01 2.42
N LEU A 440 -1.04 10.94 3.13
CA LEU A 440 -1.67 12.16 3.64
C LEU A 440 -1.71 13.29 2.59
N LYS A 441 -1.13 13.05 1.42
CA LYS A 441 -1.13 13.93 0.24
C LYS A 441 -1.88 13.26 -0.94
N GLY A 442 -2.45 14.07 -1.81
CA GLY A 442 -3.04 13.67 -3.09
C GLY A 442 -2.02 13.01 -4.03
N THR A 443 -2.52 12.15 -4.91
CA THR A 443 -1.76 11.35 -5.89
C THR A 443 -0.39 10.81 -5.41
N GLY A 444 -0.42 9.77 -4.58
CA GLY A 444 0.60 8.71 -4.62
C GLY A 444 1.98 9.00 -4.02
N ARG A 445 2.18 10.06 -3.24
CA ARG A 445 3.50 10.34 -2.66
C ARG A 445 3.49 10.08 -1.16
N PHE A 446 4.30 9.10 -0.73
CA PHE A 446 4.50 8.79 0.69
C PHE A 446 4.99 10.00 1.47
N LEU A 447 4.49 10.12 2.69
CA LEU A 447 5.08 10.96 3.74
C LEU A 447 6.09 10.07 4.49
N ALA A 448 7.37 10.09 4.13
CA ALA A 448 8.42 9.62 5.04
C ALA A 448 8.88 10.85 5.82
N VAL A 449 8.40 11.02 7.06
CA VAL A 449 8.81 12.15 7.90
C VAL A 449 10.20 11.87 8.45
N GLY A 450 11.21 12.42 7.77
CA GLY A 450 12.55 12.59 8.32
C GLY A 450 12.77 14.04 8.77
N GLN A 451 13.54 14.22 9.84
CA GLN A 451 14.20 15.49 10.16
C GLN A 451 13.30 16.60 10.74
N SER A 452 12.52 17.15 9.82
CA SER A 452 11.77 18.41 9.91
C SER A 452 11.19 18.81 8.53
N ARG A 453 11.11 17.87 7.55
CA ARG A 453 10.52 18.12 6.23
C ARG A 453 9.71 16.90 5.74
N ILE A 454 8.63 17.21 5.05
CA ILE A 454 7.82 16.26 4.26
C ILE A 454 8.66 15.89 3.02
N MET A 455 9.05 14.63 2.87
CA MET A 455 9.77 14.15 1.67
C MET A 455 8.84 13.43 0.70
N LEU A 456 9.09 13.58 -0.61
CA LEU A 456 8.38 12.87 -1.68
C LEU A 456 8.91 11.43 -1.81
N TRP A 457 8.09 10.48 -2.30
CA TRP A 457 8.54 9.09 -2.48
C TRP A 457 9.77 8.95 -3.41
N GLU A 458 9.88 9.80 -4.42
CA GLU A 458 11.04 9.83 -5.33
C GLU A 458 12.33 10.22 -4.59
N GLU A 459 12.24 11.07 -3.57
CA GLU A 459 13.35 11.47 -2.70
C GLU A 459 13.64 10.39 -1.64
N ALA A 460 12.61 9.64 -1.22
CA ALA A 460 12.74 8.53 -0.29
C ALA A 460 13.19 7.22 -0.97
N LEU A 461 13.02 7.09 -2.29
CA LEU A 461 13.28 5.87 -3.06
C LEU A 461 14.74 5.38 -2.90
N PRO A 462 15.78 6.24 -2.97
CA PRO A 462 17.16 5.80 -2.69
C PRO A 462 17.34 5.22 -1.29
N ALA A 463 16.68 5.79 -0.27
CA ALA A 463 16.73 5.29 1.10
C ALA A 463 15.94 3.97 1.28
N VAL A 464 14.81 3.82 0.58
CA VAL A 464 14.02 2.56 0.56
C VAL A 464 14.78 1.46 -0.19
N LEU A 465 15.51 1.79 -1.25
CA LEU A 465 16.27 0.84 -2.06
C LEU A 465 17.63 0.46 -1.46
N ALA A 466 18.33 1.40 -0.81
CA ALA A 466 19.53 1.08 -0.03
C ALA A 466 19.25 0.05 1.07
N VAL A 467 18.01 0.04 1.60
CA VAL A 467 17.53 -0.94 2.59
C VAL A 467 17.26 -2.33 1.97
N GLY A 468 16.99 -2.43 0.66
CA GLY A 468 16.78 -3.70 -0.05
C GLY A 468 18.07 -4.36 -0.57
N GLY A 469 19.15 -3.59 -0.71
CA GLY A 469 20.48 -4.08 -1.11
C GLY A 469 21.21 -4.83 0.01
N ASP A 470 21.10 -4.34 1.25
CA ASP A 470 21.76 -4.95 2.43
C ASP A 470 21.19 -6.34 2.81
N LEU A 471 19.99 -6.69 2.35
CA LEU A 471 19.38 -8.01 2.60
C LEU A 471 19.92 -9.12 1.68
N ALA A 472 20.58 -8.78 0.58
CA ALA A 472 21.12 -9.76 -0.36
C ALA A 472 22.61 -10.09 -0.11
N GLY A 473 23.31 -9.29 0.72
CA GLY A 473 24.77 -9.33 0.83
C GLY A 473 25.37 -10.11 2.00
N SER A 474 24.60 -10.86 2.80
CA SER A 474 25.19 -11.50 4.01
C SER A 474 24.66 -12.89 4.39
N GLY A 475 24.17 -13.68 3.43
CA GLY A 475 23.61 -15.00 3.78
C GLY A 475 23.69 -16.13 2.75
N ALA A 476 24.36 -15.93 1.61
CA ALA A 476 24.37 -16.93 0.53
C ALA A 476 25.76 -17.38 0.04
N GLU A 477 26.86 -16.84 0.57
CA GLU A 477 28.22 -17.13 0.05
C GLU A 477 29.13 -17.90 1.01
N GLN A 478 28.65 -18.44 2.14
CA GLN A 478 29.53 -19.14 3.11
C GLN A 478 29.14 -20.58 3.48
N GLU A 479 28.12 -21.18 2.86
CA GLU A 479 27.71 -22.57 3.16
C GLU A 479 27.96 -23.59 2.04
N GLU A 480 28.56 -23.20 0.91
CA GLU A 480 28.80 -24.10 -0.25
C GLU A 480 30.28 -24.50 -0.47
N GLN A 481 31.18 -24.27 0.50
CA GLN A 481 32.61 -24.65 0.41
C GLN A 481 33.06 -25.67 1.46
N ARG A 482 32.14 -26.46 2.02
CA ARG A 482 32.47 -27.60 2.91
C ARG A 482 31.73 -28.87 2.53
N GLU A 483 31.88 -29.28 1.26
CA GLU A 483 31.76 -30.68 0.85
C GLU A 483 32.30 -30.79 -0.58
N TYR A 484 33.63 -30.79 -0.70
CA TYR A 484 34.43 -31.55 -1.68
C TYR A 484 35.91 -31.44 -1.32
#